data_AF-A0A1I8NFR0-F1
#
_entry.id   AF-A0A1I8NFR0-F1
#
_cell.length_a   1.000
_cell.length_b   1.000
_cell.length_c   1.000
_cell.angle_alpha   90.00
_cell.angle_beta   90.00
_cell.angle_gamma   90.00
#
_symmetry.space_group_name_H-M   'P 1'
#
loop_
_entity.id
_entity.type
_entity.pdbx_description
1 polymer ?
#
loop_
_entity_poly.entity_id
_entity_poly.type
_entity_poly.pdbx_seq_one_letter_code
_entity_poly.pdbx_strand_id
1 'polypeptide(L)'
;MDQTVDLAAKVEELIKLTNSLKQEISVLKGNDVNVKVDELEKEMADLKNEINELKYGLMKQNAKILAIIHELSESKKIQVMGNLAILRDTTKTKSCEEAIHKKVVNFSKMFPLGTLDDLDKLEKLLSIGKNNEDEVVLILQRLLLPKGVAKNLKFVLSDNIIVQSNLEGIHGKKRLLNYQRFIDAVYQAVYKNGYSINTFLSDFRRGLRCVKNRNSKIRCRRVKKRSSKYDEDSNNADDDYGDEDVDEFMDDEEQSNSQLESIIKTEDNSVFGD
;
A
#
# COMPACT_ATOMS: atom_id res chain seq x y z
N MET A 1 -9.64 -6.77 -103.67
CA MET A 1 -8.90 -5.65 -103.06
C MET A 1 -9.80 -4.67 -102.31
N ASP A 2 -11.13 -4.71 -102.50
CA ASP A 2 -12.05 -3.70 -101.94
C ASP A 2 -12.46 -3.97 -100.46
N GLN A 3 -12.67 -5.24 -100.09
CA GLN A 3 -13.09 -5.61 -98.72
C GLN A 3 -11.99 -5.39 -97.65
N THR A 4 -10.73 -5.44 -98.04
CA THR A 4 -9.59 -5.21 -97.13
C THR A 4 -9.43 -3.73 -96.75
N VAL A 5 -9.88 -2.82 -97.62
CA VAL A 5 -9.86 -1.38 -97.37
C VAL A 5 -10.99 -0.98 -96.41
N ASP A 6 -12.17 -1.58 -96.56
CA ASP A 6 -13.32 -1.38 -95.64
C ASP A 6 -13.04 -1.90 -94.22
N LEU A 7 -12.36 -3.06 -94.10
CA LEU A 7 -11.99 -3.60 -92.79
C LEU A 7 -10.96 -2.73 -92.07
N ALA A 8 -9.96 -2.20 -92.80
CA ALA A 8 -8.95 -1.31 -92.23
C ALA A 8 -9.56 -0.01 -91.71
N ALA A 9 -10.51 0.58 -92.44
CA ALA A 9 -11.22 1.78 -92.02
C ALA A 9 -12.03 1.55 -90.73
N LYS A 10 -12.75 0.42 -90.63
CA LYS A 10 -13.50 0.04 -89.43
C LYS A 10 -12.60 -0.21 -88.22
N VAL A 11 -11.43 -0.81 -88.43
CA VAL A 11 -10.43 -0.99 -87.36
C VAL A 11 -9.91 0.36 -86.88
N GLU A 12 -9.66 1.30 -87.79
CA GLU A 12 -9.22 2.65 -87.41
C GLU A 12 -10.30 3.42 -86.64
N GLU A 13 -11.56 3.32 -87.04
CA GLU A 13 -12.69 3.88 -86.29
C GLU A 13 -12.82 3.26 -84.89
N LEU A 14 -12.70 1.93 -84.77
CA LEU A 14 -12.71 1.25 -83.48
C LEU A 14 -11.57 1.69 -82.57
N ILE A 15 -10.38 1.93 -83.11
CA ILE A 15 -9.24 2.45 -82.36
C ILE A 15 -9.54 3.87 -81.85
N LYS A 16 -10.10 4.74 -82.71
CA LYS A 16 -10.51 6.10 -82.34
C LYS A 16 -11.56 6.06 -81.21
N LEU A 17 -12.58 5.21 -81.34
CA LEU A 17 -13.65 5.07 -80.35
C LEU A 17 -13.12 4.52 -79.02
N THR A 18 -12.23 3.53 -79.07
CA THR A 18 -11.56 2.96 -77.89
C THR A 18 -10.72 4.00 -77.16
N ASN A 19 -9.98 4.84 -77.88
CA ASN A 19 -9.17 5.89 -77.29
C ASN A 19 -10.04 6.99 -76.66
N SER A 20 -11.14 7.37 -77.32
CA SER A 20 -12.11 8.32 -76.78
C SER A 20 -12.73 7.82 -75.47
N LEU A 21 -13.19 6.57 -75.45
CA LEU A 21 -13.77 5.96 -74.25
C LEU A 21 -12.75 5.83 -73.11
N LYS A 22 -11.49 5.48 -73.42
CA LYS A 22 -10.42 5.43 -72.40
C LYS A 22 -10.17 6.81 -71.77
N GLN A 23 -10.18 7.87 -72.58
CA GLN A 23 -10.01 9.23 -72.08
C GLN A 23 -11.17 9.65 -71.19
N GLU A 24 -12.41 9.37 -71.60
CA GLU A 24 -13.62 9.67 -70.83
C GLU A 24 -13.66 8.92 -69.49
N ILE A 25 -13.31 7.63 -69.48
CA ILE A 25 -13.19 6.83 -68.25
C ILE A 25 -12.12 7.39 -67.31
N SER A 26 -10.99 7.86 -67.86
CA SER A 26 -9.91 8.46 -67.04
C SER A 26 -10.36 9.77 -66.39
N VAL A 27 -11.12 10.60 -67.12
CA VAL A 27 -11.67 11.86 -66.60
C VAL A 27 -12.73 11.59 -65.52
N LEU A 28 -13.65 10.66 -65.77
CA LEU A 28 -14.69 10.30 -64.81
C LEU A 28 -14.10 9.71 -63.52
N LYS A 29 -13.09 8.85 -63.61
CA LYS A 29 -12.41 8.30 -62.43
C LYS A 29 -11.63 9.34 -61.64
N GLY A 30 -10.97 10.28 -62.32
CA GLY A 30 -10.24 11.37 -61.64
C GLY A 30 -11.17 12.34 -60.92
N ASN A 31 -12.30 12.69 -61.54
CA ASN A 31 -13.23 13.67 -60.99
C ASN A 31 -13.99 13.12 -59.76
N ASP A 32 -14.49 11.89 -59.80
CA ASP A 32 -15.26 11.31 -58.66
C ASP A 32 -14.39 11.09 -57.41
N VAL A 33 -13.11 10.75 -57.60
CA VAL A 33 -12.18 10.60 -56.48
C VAL A 33 -11.79 11.96 -55.90
N ASN A 34 -11.50 12.95 -56.74
CA ASN A 34 -11.13 14.29 -56.26
C ASN A 34 -12.27 14.97 -55.50
N VAL A 35 -13.52 14.84 -55.96
CA VAL A 35 -14.69 15.39 -55.26
C VAL A 35 -14.83 14.79 -53.85
N LYS A 36 -14.64 13.46 -53.71
CA LYS A 36 -14.69 12.80 -52.40
C LYS A 36 -13.53 13.21 -51.49
N VAL A 37 -12.34 13.45 -52.06
CA VAL A 37 -11.20 13.96 -51.30
C VAL A 37 -11.50 15.37 -50.78
N ASP A 38 -12.05 16.25 -51.62
CA ASP A 38 -12.43 17.61 -51.22
C ASP A 38 -13.51 17.61 -50.13
N GLU A 39 -14.50 16.70 -50.23
CA GLU A 39 -15.53 16.49 -49.20
C GLU A 39 -14.92 16.03 -47.86
N LEU A 40 -14.02 15.05 -47.89
CA LEU A 40 -13.33 14.55 -46.70
C LEU A 40 -12.41 15.60 -46.07
N GLU A 41 -11.72 16.41 -46.88
CA GLU A 41 -10.89 17.52 -46.39
C GLU A 41 -11.72 18.58 -45.68
N LYS A 42 -12.91 18.87 -46.22
CA LYS A 42 -13.86 19.79 -45.58
C LYS A 42 -14.38 19.22 -44.27
N GLU A 43 -14.80 17.96 -44.24
CA GLU A 43 -15.23 17.29 -43.00
C GLU A 43 -14.12 17.27 -41.95
N MET A 44 -12.87 17.01 -42.36
CA MET A 44 -11.71 17.02 -41.46
C MET A 44 -11.46 18.41 -40.89
N ALA A 45 -11.65 19.48 -41.68
CA ALA A 45 -11.53 20.85 -41.22
C ALA A 45 -12.63 21.20 -40.20
N ASP A 46 -13.87 20.79 -40.46
CA ASP A 46 -15.02 21.03 -39.58
C ASP A 46 -14.84 20.30 -38.24
N LEU A 47 -14.46 19.01 -38.28
CA LEU A 47 -14.17 18.23 -37.07
C LEU A 47 -13.01 18.83 -36.25
N LYS A 48 -11.98 19.33 -36.92
CA LYS A 48 -10.85 19.99 -36.25
C LYS A 48 -11.28 21.27 -35.54
N ASN A 49 -12.20 22.04 -36.13
CA ASN A 49 -12.79 23.21 -35.49
C ASN A 49 -13.61 22.82 -34.27
N GLU A 50 -14.47 21.80 -34.38
CA GLU A 50 -15.27 21.30 -33.25
C GLU A 50 -14.39 20.80 -32.09
N ILE A 51 -13.32 20.05 -32.39
CA ILE A 51 -12.34 19.60 -31.38
C ILE A 51 -11.71 20.80 -30.65
N ASN A 52 -11.38 21.87 -31.38
CA ASN A 52 -10.79 23.06 -30.78
C ASN A 52 -11.79 23.81 -29.89
N GLU A 53 -13.04 23.92 -30.30
CA GLU A 53 -14.11 24.52 -29.48
C GLU A 53 -14.35 23.72 -28.20
N LEU A 54 -14.47 22.39 -28.31
CA LEU A 54 -14.62 21.49 -27.17
C LEU A 54 -13.42 21.58 -26.22
N LYS A 55 -12.20 21.60 -26.75
CA LYS A 55 -10.98 21.78 -25.96
C LYS A 55 -10.99 23.10 -25.18
N TYR A 56 -11.39 24.19 -25.82
CA TYR A 56 -11.48 25.49 -25.18
C TYR A 56 -12.58 25.50 -24.09
N GLY A 57 -13.75 24.93 -24.39
CA GLY A 57 -14.85 24.76 -23.44
C GLY A 57 -14.43 23.96 -22.20
N LEU A 58 -13.76 22.83 -22.40
CA LEU A 58 -13.24 21.98 -21.33
C LEU A 58 -12.20 22.71 -20.48
N MET A 59 -11.27 23.44 -21.12
CA MET A 59 -10.25 24.20 -20.40
C MET A 59 -10.87 25.29 -19.51
N LYS A 60 -11.91 25.97 -20.01
CA LYS A 60 -12.67 26.96 -19.24
C LYS A 60 -13.43 26.34 -18.07
N GLN A 61 -14.00 25.15 -18.25
CA GLN A 61 -14.66 24.41 -17.16
C GLN A 61 -13.65 23.95 -16.10
N ASN A 62 -12.49 23.41 -16.50
CA ASN A 62 -11.43 23.01 -15.58
C ASN A 62 -10.92 24.19 -14.76
N ALA A 63 -10.75 25.37 -15.37
CA ALA A 63 -10.38 26.59 -14.65
C ALA A 63 -11.42 26.98 -13.58
N LYS A 64 -12.72 26.86 -13.88
CA LYS A 64 -13.79 27.11 -12.90
C LYS A 64 -13.78 26.09 -11.76
N ILE A 65 -13.57 24.80 -12.05
CA ILE A 65 -13.49 23.76 -11.02
C ILE A 65 -12.32 24.05 -10.08
N LEU A 66 -11.15 24.42 -10.61
CA LEU A 66 -9.99 24.80 -9.80
C LEU A 66 -10.27 26.00 -8.90
N ALA A 67 -10.95 27.02 -9.42
CA ALA A 67 -11.35 28.18 -8.63
C ALA A 67 -12.29 27.80 -7.47
N ILE A 68 -13.30 26.97 -7.75
CA ILE A 68 -14.25 26.48 -6.73
C ILE A 68 -13.53 25.64 -5.67
N ILE A 69 -12.62 24.75 -6.07
CA ILE A 69 -11.82 23.96 -5.12
C ILE A 69 -11.03 24.87 -4.20
N HIS A 70 -10.36 25.89 -4.75
CA HIS A 70 -9.59 26.85 -3.94
C HIS A 70 -10.48 27.62 -2.97
N GLU A 71 -11.64 28.11 -3.42
CA GLU A 71 -12.61 28.82 -2.58
C GLU A 71 -13.17 27.94 -1.46
N LEU A 72 -13.48 26.66 -1.76
CA LEU A 72 -13.92 25.70 -0.75
C LEU A 72 -12.81 25.36 0.25
N SER A 73 -11.57 25.23 -0.22
CA SER A 73 -10.41 24.99 0.64
C SER A 73 -10.18 26.15 1.62
N GLU A 74 -10.22 27.39 1.13
CA GLU A 74 -10.10 28.59 1.99
C GLU A 74 -11.30 28.73 2.93
N SER A 75 -12.53 28.55 2.45
CA SER A 75 -13.73 28.58 3.28
C SER A 75 -13.68 27.53 4.41
N LYS A 76 -13.25 26.31 4.08
CA LYS A 76 -13.09 25.23 5.06
C LYS A 76 -11.98 25.56 6.06
N LYS A 77 -10.88 26.17 5.64
CA LYS A 77 -9.80 26.60 6.52
C LYS A 77 -10.27 27.66 7.51
N ILE A 78 -11.03 28.65 7.04
CA ILE A 78 -11.64 29.69 7.89
C ILE A 78 -12.62 29.06 8.87
N GLN A 79 -13.47 28.13 8.41
CA GLN A 79 -14.41 27.41 9.28
C GLN A 79 -13.69 26.58 10.36
N VAL A 80 -12.62 25.86 10.00
CA VAL A 80 -11.81 25.11 10.96
C VAL A 80 -11.14 26.04 11.97
N MET A 81 -10.58 27.16 11.53
CA MET A 81 -9.99 28.15 12.44
C MET A 81 -11.04 28.79 13.37
N GLY A 82 -12.23 29.11 12.84
CA GLY A 82 -13.35 29.62 13.62
C GLY A 82 -13.82 28.62 14.67
N ASN A 83 -14.00 27.36 14.29
CA ASN A 83 -14.34 26.29 15.23
C ASN A 83 -13.26 26.09 16.30
N LEU A 84 -11.97 26.19 15.94
CA LEU A 84 -10.86 26.11 16.89
C LEU A 84 -10.85 27.28 17.89
N ALA A 85 -11.19 28.49 17.42
CA ALA A 85 -11.30 29.68 18.25
C ALA A 85 -12.51 29.60 19.19
N ILE A 86 -13.67 29.19 18.68
CA ILE A 86 -14.88 28.96 19.48
C ILE A 86 -14.62 27.87 20.55
N LEU A 87 -13.92 26.79 20.20
CA LEU A 87 -13.54 25.73 21.15
C LEU A 87 -12.61 26.27 22.26
N ARG A 88 -11.73 27.23 21.97
CA ARG A 88 -10.88 27.90 22.98
C ARG A 88 -11.66 28.86 23.88
N ASP A 89 -12.63 29.59 23.34
CA ASP A 89 -13.36 30.62 24.07
C ASP A 89 -14.52 30.04 24.90
N THR A 90 -15.13 28.91 24.49
CA THR A 90 -16.11 28.18 25.30
C THR A 90 -15.43 27.37 26.41
N THR A 91 -14.82 28.07 27.37
CA THR A 91 -14.18 27.56 28.60
C THR A 91 -15.13 26.82 29.58
N LYS A 92 -16.27 26.32 29.10
CA LYS A 92 -17.18 25.40 29.82
C LYS A 92 -17.03 23.92 29.42
N THR A 93 -16.13 23.59 28.49
CA THR A 93 -15.78 22.19 28.11
C THR A 93 -14.57 21.62 28.87
N LYS A 94 -14.04 22.31 29.89
CA LYS A 94 -12.91 21.80 30.71
C LYS A 94 -13.22 20.46 31.37
N SER A 95 -14.48 20.17 31.69
CA SER A 95 -14.83 18.94 32.42
C SER A 95 -14.74 17.65 31.58
N CYS A 96 -14.95 17.70 30.26
CA CYS A 96 -14.96 16.49 29.41
C CYS A 96 -13.62 16.27 28.70
N GLU A 97 -12.95 17.33 28.22
CA GLU A 97 -11.62 17.21 27.61
C GLU A 97 -10.55 16.85 28.65
N GLU A 98 -10.63 17.38 29.88
CA GLU A 98 -9.73 16.93 30.94
C GLU A 98 -9.95 15.46 31.29
N ALA A 99 -11.19 14.95 31.24
CA ALA A 99 -11.47 13.54 31.53
C ALA A 99 -10.88 12.62 30.45
N ILE A 100 -11.05 12.96 29.18
CA ILE A 100 -10.47 12.22 28.05
C ILE A 100 -8.94 12.33 28.09
N HIS A 101 -8.39 13.53 28.28
CA HIS A 101 -6.94 13.74 28.36
C HIS A 101 -6.34 13.03 29.59
N LYS A 102 -7.02 13.02 30.75
CA LYS A 102 -6.60 12.23 31.93
C LYS A 102 -6.62 10.74 31.65
N LYS A 103 -7.66 10.22 30.98
CA LYS A 103 -7.73 8.80 30.59
C LYS A 103 -6.64 8.41 29.59
N VAL A 104 -6.46 9.19 28.52
CA VAL A 104 -5.41 8.97 27.52
C VAL A 104 -4.02 9.03 28.15
N VAL A 105 -3.77 9.96 29.08
CA VAL A 105 -2.51 10.01 29.84
C VAL A 105 -2.35 8.77 30.73
N ASN A 106 -3.42 8.28 31.34
CA ASN A 106 -3.37 7.07 32.17
C ASN A 106 -3.03 5.82 31.34
N PHE A 107 -3.68 5.64 30.19
CA PHE A 107 -3.38 4.54 29.28
C PHE A 107 -1.99 4.67 28.65
N SER A 108 -1.53 5.89 28.37
CA SER A 108 -0.17 6.12 27.84
C SER A 108 0.92 5.70 28.82
N LYS A 109 0.68 5.75 30.13
CA LYS A 109 1.64 5.30 31.17
C LYS A 109 1.72 3.78 31.27
N MET A 110 0.76 3.06 30.71
CA MET A 110 0.70 1.60 30.74
C MET A 110 1.66 0.96 29.72
N PHE A 111 2.04 1.71 28.68
CA PHE A 111 2.95 1.25 27.66
C PHE A 111 4.41 1.71 27.95
N PRO A 112 5.41 0.88 27.64
CA PRO A 112 5.32 -0.49 27.12
C PRO A 112 4.89 -1.49 28.21
N LEU A 113 4.08 -2.50 27.84
CA LEU A 113 3.62 -3.53 28.78
C LEU A 113 4.81 -4.35 29.30
N GLY A 114 5.01 -4.36 30.61
CA GLY A 114 6.18 -4.96 31.26
C GLY A 114 6.03 -6.45 31.58
N THR A 115 4.82 -6.86 31.97
CA THR A 115 4.53 -8.22 32.43
C THR A 115 3.34 -8.85 31.69
N LEU A 116 3.26 -10.17 31.71
CA LEU A 116 2.10 -10.89 31.14
C LEU A 116 0.79 -10.55 31.86
N ASP A 117 0.86 -10.27 33.16
CA ASP A 117 -0.30 -9.83 33.96
C ASP A 117 -0.81 -8.45 33.48
N ASP A 118 0.07 -7.56 33.02
CA ASP A 118 -0.35 -6.27 32.42
C ASP A 118 -1.07 -6.48 31.09
N LEU A 119 -0.70 -7.51 30.34
CA LEU A 119 -1.39 -7.91 29.11
C LEU A 119 -2.77 -8.52 29.42
N ASP A 120 -2.88 -9.36 30.46
CA ASP A 120 -4.16 -9.88 30.95
C ASP A 120 -5.09 -8.75 31.45
N LYS A 121 -4.53 -7.75 32.14
CA LYS A 121 -5.27 -6.54 32.56
C LYS A 121 -5.76 -5.74 31.36
N LEU A 122 -4.92 -5.56 30.33
CA LEU A 122 -5.32 -4.84 29.12
C LEU A 122 -6.47 -5.55 28.40
N GLU A 123 -6.38 -6.86 28.23
CA GLU A 123 -7.42 -7.66 27.57
C GLU A 123 -8.77 -7.55 28.30
N LYS A 124 -8.73 -7.59 29.64
CA LYS A 124 -9.91 -7.34 30.47
C LYS A 124 -10.45 -5.92 30.30
N LEU A 125 -9.59 -4.90 30.25
CA LEU A 125 -10.00 -3.50 30.05
C LEU A 125 -10.67 -3.27 28.69
N LEU A 126 -10.13 -3.89 27.64
CA LEU A 126 -10.71 -3.85 26.29
C LEU A 126 -12.06 -4.58 26.23
N SER A 127 -12.29 -5.57 27.09
CA SER A 127 -13.55 -6.31 27.15
C SER A 127 -14.69 -5.55 27.84
N ILE A 128 -14.38 -4.54 28.68
CA ILE A 128 -15.38 -3.84 29.51
C ILE A 128 -16.22 -2.83 28.72
N GLY A 129 -15.72 -2.28 27.60
CA GLY A 129 -16.53 -1.37 26.77
C GLY A 129 -15.79 -0.71 25.61
N LYS A 130 -16.55 -0.41 24.56
CA LYS A 130 -16.06 0.12 23.27
C LYS A 130 -15.30 1.45 23.39
N ASN A 131 -15.72 2.33 24.31
CA ASN A 131 -15.04 3.62 24.50
C ASN A 131 -13.57 3.46 24.94
N ASN A 132 -13.24 2.41 25.71
CA ASN A 132 -11.87 2.15 26.12
C ASN A 132 -11.03 1.58 24.97
N GLU A 133 -11.65 0.80 24.09
CA GLU A 133 -11.01 0.26 22.88
C GLU A 133 -10.55 1.41 21.97
N ASP A 134 -11.42 2.37 21.69
CA ASP A 134 -11.11 3.54 20.85
C ASP A 134 -9.93 4.36 21.44
N GLU A 135 -9.93 4.59 22.76
CA GLU A 135 -8.87 5.32 23.45
C GLU A 135 -7.52 4.58 23.39
N VAL A 136 -7.52 3.26 23.56
CA VAL A 136 -6.31 2.42 23.45
C VAL A 136 -5.81 2.38 22.00
N VAL A 137 -6.70 2.25 21.02
CA VAL A 137 -6.37 2.25 19.58
C VAL A 137 -5.68 3.56 19.19
N LEU A 138 -6.14 4.72 19.68
CA LEU A 138 -5.49 6.01 19.43
C LEU A 138 -4.06 6.07 19.99
N ILE A 139 -3.82 5.50 21.16
CA ILE A 139 -2.48 5.44 21.77
C ILE A 139 -1.59 4.47 20.98
N LEU A 140 -2.10 3.29 20.63
CA LEU A 140 -1.39 2.32 19.79
C LEU A 140 -1.03 2.93 18.43
N GLN A 141 -1.93 3.70 17.82
CA GLN A 141 -1.68 4.38 16.56
C GLN A 141 -0.53 5.39 16.71
N ARG A 142 -0.49 6.15 17.81
CA ARG A 142 0.60 7.08 18.12
C ARG A 142 1.94 6.38 18.36
N LEU A 143 1.93 5.18 18.94
CA LEU A 143 3.15 4.41 19.21
C LEU A 143 3.67 3.70 17.94
N LEU A 144 2.77 3.22 17.08
CA LEU A 144 3.10 2.37 15.94
C LEU A 144 3.34 3.15 14.65
N LEU A 145 2.64 4.26 14.42
CA LEU A 145 2.85 5.10 13.25
C LEU A 145 4.00 6.10 13.46
N PRO A 146 4.73 6.49 12.40
CA PRO A 146 4.52 6.15 10.98
C PRO A 146 5.15 4.83 10.53
N LYS A 147 6.03 4.22 11.34
CA LYS A 147 6.92 3.11 10.91
C LYS A 147 6.27 1.72 10.92
N GLY A 148 5.09 1.58 11.51
CA GLY A 148 4.33 0.33 11.57
C GLY A 148 4.78 -0.62 12.69
N VAL A 149 4.04 -1.73 12.82
CA VAL A 149 4.22 -2.74 13.88
C VAL A 149 5.63 -3.30 13.92
N ALA A 150 6.18 -3.69 12.77
CA ALA A 150 7.46 -4.38 12.70
C ALA A 150 8.62 -3.60 13.34
N LYS A 151 8.62 -2.26 13.25
CA LYS A 151 9.71 -1.42 13.79
C LYS A 151 9.42 -0.85 15.18
N ASN A 152 8.15 -0.66 15.51
CA ASN A 152 7.73 0.05 16.73
C ASN A 152 7.14 -0.85 17.82
N LEU A 153 7.11 -2.18 17.63
CA LEU A 153 6.53 -3.12 18.60
C LEU A 153 7.12 -2.99 20.02
N LYS A 154 8.41 -2.64 20.14
CA LYS A 154 9.11 -2.40 21.42
C LYS A 154 8.51 -1.28 22.28
N PHE A 155 7.72 -0.38 21.68
CA PHE A 155 7.03 0.70 22.40
C PHE A 155 5.68 0.26 22.95
N VAL A 156 5.15 -0.87 22.46
CA VAL A 156 3.87 -1.45 22.90
C VAL A 156 4.12 -2.59 23.89
N LEU A 157 5.02 -3.51 23.55
CA LEU A 157 5.40 -4.64 24.41
C LEU A 157 6.86 -4.50 24.82
N SER A 158 7.15 -4.72 26.10
CA SER A 158 8.54 -4.77 26.56
C SER A 158 9.29 -5.97 26.00
N ASP A 159 10.61 -5.87 25.98
CA ASP A 159 11.50 -6.96 25.56
C ASP A 159 11.24 -8.26 26.34
N ASN A 160 10.84 -8.15 27.61
CA ASN A 160 10.55 -9.30 28.47
C ASN A 160 9.36 -10.11 27.95
N ILE A 161 8.23 -9.44 27.70
CA ILE A 161 7.04 -10.10 27.12
C ILE A 161 7.37 -10.66 25.74
N ILE A 162 8.05 -9.87 24.90
CA ILE A 162 8.35 -10.28 23.52
C ILE A 162 9.20 -11.55 23.51
N VAL A 163 10.21 -11.68 24.37
CA VAL A 163 11.06 -12.88 24.44
C VAL A 163 10.28 -14.11 24.93
N GLN A 164 9.35 -13.93 25.88
CA GLN A 164 8.57 -15.00 26.50
C GLN A 164 7.33 -15.42 25.70
N SER A 165 6.99 -14.70 24.62
CA SER A 165 5.78 -14.91 23.84
C SER A 165 6.06 -15.09 22.34
N ASN A 166 5.14 -15.80 21.68
CA ASN A 166 5.08 -15.99 20.24
C ASN A 166 3.64 -15.73 19.79
N LEU A 167 3.42 -15.47 18.50
CA LEU A 167 2.05 -15.36 18.00
C LEU A 167 1.27 -16.67 18.17
N GLU A 168 1.92 -17.81 17.89
CA GLU A 168 1.27 -19.12 17.86
C GLU A 168 1.47 -19.94 19.14
N GLY A 169 2.36 -19.52 20.04
CA GLY A 169 2.64 -20.25 21.28
C GLY A 169 3.59 -21.45 21.14
N ILE A 170 4.32 -21.52 20.02
CA ILE A 170 5.27 -22.60 19.74
C ILE A 170 6.44 -22.58 20.77
N HIS A 171 6.97 -23.75 21.09
CA HIS A 171 8.08 -23.99 22.04
C HIS A 171 7.78 -23.56 23.49
N GLY A 172 6.55 -23.78 23.96
CA GLY A 172 6.15 -23.47 25.33
C GLY A 172 6.09 -21.97 25.66
N LYS A 173 6.24 -21.11 24.64
CA LYS A 173 6.09 -19.66 24.78
C LYS A 173 4.61 -19.29 24.84
N LYS A 174 4.29 -18.17 25.48
CA LYS A 174 2.91 -17.70 25.57
C LYS A 174 2.37 -17.33 24.18
N ARG A 175 1.15 -17.77 23.87
CA ARG A 175 0.45 -17.48 22.61
C ARG A 175 -0.21 -16.10 22.67
N LEU A 176 0.28 -15.15 21.88
CA LEU A 176 -0.30 -13.79 21.83
C LEU A 176 -1.68 -13.75 21.17
N LEU A 177 -1.98 -14.71 20.29
CA LEU A 177 -3.32 -14.85 19.72
C LEU A 177 -4.40 -15.21 20.75
N ASN A 178 -4.04 -15.57 21.99
CA ASN A 178 -5.02 -15.72 23.06
C ASN A 178 -5.58 -14.36 23.53
N TYR A 179 -4.90 -13.26 23.20
CA TYR A 179 -5.30 -11.88 23.50
C TYR A 179 -5.94 -11.25 22.27
N GLN A 180 -7.11 -11.77 21.87
CA GLN A 180 -7.75 -11.41 20.62
C GLN A 180 -8.09 -9.91 20.56
N ARG A 181 -8.60 -9.33 21.65
CA ARG A 181 -8.96 -7.90 21.68
C ARG A 181 -7.74 -7.01 21.56
N PHE A 182 -6.65 -7.37 22.23
CA PHE A 182 -5.38 -6.68 22.05
C PHE A 182 -4.89 -6.74 20.60
N ILE A 183 -4.88 -7.93 19.99
CA ILE A 183 -4.44 -8.10 18.59
C ILE A 183 -5.32 -7.31 17.63
N ASP A 184 -6.65 -7.34 17.82
CA ASP A 184 -7.60 -6.58 17.03
C ASP A 184 -7.39 -5.07 17.18
N ALA A 185 -7.18 -4.58 18.41
CA ALA A 185 -6.89 -3.17 18.66
C ALA A 185 -5.59 -2.71 18.00
N VAL A 186 -4.55 -3.56 18.02
CA VAL A 186 -3.30 -3.28 17.31
C VAL A 186 -3.52 -3.28 15.79
N TYR A 187 -4.33 -4.20 15.25
CA TYR A 187 -4.67 -4.23 13.82
C TYR A 187 -5.42 -2.96 13.40
N GLN A 188 -6.46 -2.56 14.16
CA GLN A 188 -7.22 -1.34 13.93
C GLN A 188 -6.31 -0.09 13.94
N ALA A 189 -5.36 -0.03 14.88
CA ALA A 189 -4.45 1.10 15.01
C ALA A 189 -3.50 1.30 13.80
N VAL A 190 -3.20 0.22 13.06
CA VAL A 190 -2.30 0.28 11.90
C VAL A 190 -3.00 0.06 10.57
N TYR A 191 -4.32 -0.13 10.59
CA TYR A 191 -5.11 -0.41 9.39
C TYR A 191 -4.99 0.71 8.36
N LYS A 192 -4.79 0.31 7.10
CA LYS A 192 -4.72 1.16 5.92
C LYS A 192 -5.45 0.48 4.78
N ASN A 193 -5.99 1.24 3.83
CA ASN A 193 -6.67 0.68 2.65
C ASN A 193 -5.74 -0.33 1.94
N GLY A 194 -6.21 -1.57 1.77
CA GLY A 194 -5.45 -2.67 1.17
C GLY A 194 -4.57 -3.46 2.14
N TYR A 195 -4.57 -3.15 3.44
CA TYR A 195 -3.78 -3.86 4.44
C TYR A 195 -4.55 -5.07 5.01
N SER A 196 -4.24 -6.25 4.49
CA SER A 196 -4.89 -7.50 4.91
C SER A 196 -4.43 -7.95 6.31
N ILE A 197 -5.28 -8.75 6.98
CA ILE A 197 -4.93 -9.37 8.27
C ILE A 197 -3.68 -10.26 8.16
N ASN A 198 -3.48 -10.95 7.03
CA ASN A 198 -2.31 -11.81 6.82
C ASN A 198 -1.02 -10.99 6.74
N THR A 199 -1.08 -9.85 6.05
CA THR A 199 0.04 -8.89 5.97
C THR A 199 0.36 -8.35 7.37
N PHE A 200 -0.67 -7.99 8.14
CA PHE A 200 -0.53 -7.58 9.53
C PHE A 200 0.15 -8.63 10.40
N LEU A 201 -0.32 -9.89 10.37
CA LEU A 201 0.26 -10.97 11.17
C LEU A 201 1.71 -11.24 10.76
N SER A 202 2.04 -11.14 9.46
CA SER A 202 3.42 -11.24 8.99
C SER A 202 4.30 -10.11 9.54
N ASP A 203 3.82 -8.87 9.52
CA ASP A 203 4.51 -7.71 10.08
C ASP A 203 4.68 -7.80 11.60
N PHE A 204 3.68 -8.36 12.29
CA PHE A 204 3.73 -8.60 13.73
C PHE A 204 4.77 -9.69 14.06
N ARG A 205 4.79 -10.81 13.32
CA ARG A 205 5.85 -11.84 13.44
C ARG A 205 7.23 -11.22 13.22
N ARG A 206 7.38 -10.40 12.18
CA ARG A 206 8.63 -9.68 11.87
C ARG A 206 9.05 -8.78 13.03
N GLY A 207 8.12 -8.03 13.61
CA GLY A 207 8.41 -7.18 14.78
C GLY A 207 8.91 -7.96 16.00
N LEU A 208 8.27 -9.10 16.30
CA LEU A 208 8.73 -9.99 17.38
C LEU A 208 10.14 -10.51 17.11
N ARG A 209 10.44 -10.95 15.88
CA ARG A 209 11.77 -11.44 15.48
C ARG A 209 12.83 -10.35 15.63
N CYS A 210 12.58 -9.15 15.11
CA CYS A 210 13.54 -8.04 15.18
C CYS A 210 13.92 -7.71 16.64
N VAL A 211 12.95 -7.68 17.55
CA VAL A 211 13.22 -7.40 18.97
C VAL A 211 13.97 -8.56 19.65
N LYS A 212 13.58 -9.82 19.38
CA LYS A 212 14.29 -11.01 19.89
C LYS A 212 15.74 -11.06 19.42
N ASN A 213 15.98 -10.81 18.13
CA ASN A 213 17.31 -10.82 17.54
C ASN A 213 18.17 -9.70 18.15
N ARG A 214 17.59 -8.51 18.32
CA ARG A 214 18.26 -7.39 19.01
C ARG A 214 18.64 -7.76 20.45
N ASN A 215 17.72 -8.32 21.22
CA ASN A 215 17.99 -8.69 22.62
C ASN A 215 19.07 -9.78 22.70
N SER A 216 19.02 -10.77 21.80
CA SER A 216 20.03 -11.81 21.69
C SER A 216 21.41 -11.24 21.32
N LYS A 217 21.49 -10.34 20.33
CA LYS A 217 22.73 -9.63 19.97
C LYS A 217 23.29 -8.83 21.16
N ILE A 218 22.44 -8.12 21.91
CA ILE A 218 22.85 -7.39 23.13
C ILE A 218 23.39 -8.35 24.19
N ARG A 219 22.71 -9.48 24.42
CA ARG A 219 23.16 -10.49 25.37
C ARG A 219 24.52 -11.07 24.98
N CYS A 220 24.71 -11.44 23.71
CA CYS A 220 25.98 -11.97 23.21
C CYS A 220 27.12 -10.95 23.35
N ARG A 221 26.88 -9.67 23.00
CA ARG A 221 27.87 -8.59 23.19
C ARG A 221 28.25 -8.42 24.67
N ARG A 222 27.29 -8.52 25.59
CA ARG A 222 27.55 -8.46 27.04
C ARG A 222 28.36 -9.65 27.55
N VAL A 223 28.12 -10.85 27.02
CA VAL A 223 28.90 -12.04 27.37
C VAL A 223 30.34 -11.90 26.87
N LYS A 224 30.55 -11.50 25.61
CA LYS A 224 31.88 -11.25 25.04
C LYS A 224 32.67 -10.19 25.80
N LYS A 225 32.04 -9.07 26.19
CA LYS A 225 32.68 -8.02 26.99
C LYS A 225 33.05 -8.49 28.40
N ARG A 226 32.30 -9.46 28.95
CA ARG A 226 32.61 -10.05 30.26
C ARG A 226 33.76 -11.04 30.15
N SER A 227 33.86 -11.82 29.06
CA SER A 227 34.99 -12.72 28.85
C SER A 227 36.27 -11.95 28.53
N SER A 228 36.23 -10.91 27.68
CA SER A 228 37.42 -10.11 27.34
C SER A 228 38.00 -9.36 28.54
N LYS A 229 37.17 -8.99 29.52
CA LYS A 229 37.63 -8.33 30.76
C LYS A 229 38.47 -9.24 31.68
N TYR A 230 38.44 -10.56 31.46
CA TYR A 230 39.33 -11.50 32.14
C TYR A 230 40.62 -11.79 31.33
N ASP A 231 40.66 -11.40 30.06
CA ASP A 231 41.83 -11.58 29.18
C ASP A 231 42.68 -10.29 29.06
N GLU A 232 42.18 -9.13 29.53
CA GLU A 232 42.86 -7.83 29.50
C GLU A 232 44.04 -7.67 30.49
N ASP A 233 44.43 -8.72 31.22
CA ASP A 233 45.76 -8.80 31.87
C ASP A 233 46.85 -9.36 30.93
N SER A 234 46.51 -9.70 29.68
CA SER A 234 47.51 -9.98 28.63
C SER A 234 47.10 -9.43 27.27
N ASN A 235 47.78 -8.36 26.86
CA ASN A 235 47.95 -7.87 25.49
C ASN A 235 46.84 -6.98 24.89
N ASN A 236 47.22 -5.71 24.72
CA ASN A 236 46.68 -4.80 23.71
C ASN A 236 46.80 -5.40 22.30
N ALA A 237 45.72 -5.37 21.53
CA ALA A 237 45.78 -5.17 20.09
C ALA A 237 44.45 -4.56 19.62
N ASP A 238 44.58 -3.46 18.89
CA ASP A 238 43.54 -2.81 18.11
C ASP A 238 42.79 -3.79 17.22
N ASP A 239 41.48 -3.62 17.06
CA ASP A 239 40.78 -3.98 15.83
C ASP A 239 39.46 -3.18 15.72
N ASP A 240 39.58 -2.09 14.98
CA ASP A 240 38.53 -1.32 14.34
C ASP A 240 37.95 -2.14 13.18
N TYR A 241 36.72 -2.63 13.30
CA TYR A 241 35.97 -3.15 12.15
C TYR A 241 34.57 -2.54 12.10
N GLY A 242 34.37 -1.86 10.98
CA GLY A 242 33.18 -1.15 10.54
C GLY A 242 31.86 -1.91 10.67
N ASP A 243 30.86 -1.12 11.01
CA ASP A 243 29.43 -1.40 10.95
C ASP A 243 29.04 -1.62 9.47
N GLU A 244 29.16 -2.85 8.98
CA GLU A 244 28.49 -3.28 7.75
C GLU A 244 27.34 -4.22 8.12
N ASP A 245 26.13 -3.72 7.83
CA ASP A 245 24.88 -4.48 7.82
C ASP A 245 24.98 -5.67 6.84
N VAL A 246 25.52 -6.79 7.32
CA VAL A 246 25.41 -8.09 6.64
C VAL A 246 24.33 -8.89 7.37
N ASP A 247 23.09 -8.74 6.87
CA ASP A 247 21.97 -9.62 7.17
C ASP A 247 22.23 -10.99 6.54
N GLU A 248 23.10 -11.79 7.15
CA GLU A 248 23.26 -13.19 6.80
C GLU A 248 23.45 -14.03 8.06
N PHE A 249 22.31 -14.32 8.70
CA PHE A 249 22.20 -15.48 9.58
C PHE A 249 20.94 -16.23 9.16
N MET A 250 21.13 -17.23 8.31
CA MET A 250 20.17 -18.28 8.03
C MET A 250 19.97 -19.06 9.35
N ASP A 251 18.90 -18.76 10.09
CA ASP A 251 18.43 -19.66 11.14
C ASP A 251 17.64 -20.80 10.48
N ASP A 252 17.96 -22.04 10.87
CA ASP A 252 17.42 -23.33 10.42
C ASP A 252 15.89 -23.53 10.60
N GLU A 253 15.10 -22.46 10.79
CA GLU A 253 13.64 -22.52 11.00
C GLU A 253 12.85 -22.95 9.74
N GLU A 254 13.48 -22.99 8.55
CA GLU A 254 12.79 -23.35 7.30
C GLU A 254 12.70 -24.87 7.06
N GLN A 255 13.55 -25.68 7.71
CA GLN A 255 13.52 -27.14 7.53
C GLN A 255 12.41 -27.84 8.34
N SER A 256 11.97 -27.24 9.45
CA SER A 256 10.89 -27.83 10.27
C SER A 256 9.49 -27.56 9.70
N ASN A 257 9.31 -26.50 8.90
CA ASN A 257 8.00 -26.16 8.34
C ASN A 257 7.68 -26.96 7.07
N SER A 258 8.71 -27.33 6.27
CA SER A 258 8.49 -28.14 5.06
C SER A 258 8.24 -29.63 5.35
N GLN A 259 8.76 -30.16 6.47
CA GLN A 259 8.50 -31.54 6.89
C GLN A 259 7.06 -31.75 7.39
N LEU A 260 6.38 -30.71 7.89
CA LEU A 260 4.97 -30.82 8.29
C LEU A 260 4.00 -30.76 7.11
N GLU A 261 4.34 -30.05 6.02
CA GLU A 261 3.50 -30.04 4.81
C GLU A 261 3.55 -31.35 4.01
N SER A 262 4.62 -32.15 4.13
CA SER A 262 4.70 -33.48 3.50
C SER A 262 3.95 -34.56 4.29
N ILE A 263 3.88 -34.42 5.62
CA ILE A 263 3.14 -35.35 6.49
C ILE A 263 1.61 -35.16 6.32
N ILE A 264 1.12 -33.92 6.18
CA ILE A 264 -0.32 -33.66 6.00
C ILE A 264 -0.83 -34.16 4.63
N LYS A 265 0.01 -34.20 3.59
CA LYS A 265 -0.39 -34.70 2.25
C LYS A 265 -0.42 -36.22 2.13
N THR A 266 0.06 -36.97 3.12
CA THR A 266 0.06 -38.45 3.08
C THR A 266 -1.06 -39.10 3.89
N GLU A 267 -1.78 -38.35 4.73
CA GLU A 267 -2.87 -38.90 5.55
C GLU A 267 -4.26 -38.81 4.88
N ASP A 268 -4.46 -37.93 3.90
CA ASP A 268 -5.76 -37.77 3.21
C ASP A 268 -6.03 -38.80 2.08
N ASN A 269 -5.11 -39.72 1.79
CA ASN A 269 -5.27 -40.72 0.72
C ASN A 269 -5.45 -42.17 1.19
N SER A 270 -5.76 -42.40 2.48
CA SER A 270 -5.96 -43.77 3.01
C SER A 270 -7.37 -44.08 3.54
N VAL A 271 -8.34 -43.17 3.38
CA VAL A 271 -9.72 -43.39 3.84
C VAL A 271 -10.71 -43.31 2.68
N PHE A 272 -10.52 -44.13 1.65
CA PHE A 272 -11.59 -44.66 0.81
C PHE A 272 -11.13 -46.01 0.24
N GLY A 273 -11.32 -47.05 1.05
CA GLY A 273 -11.22 -48.45 0.66
C GLY A 273 -12.35 -49.20 1.36
N ASP A 274 -13.49 -49.28 0.67
CA ASP A 274 -14.34 -50.45 0.55
C ASP A 274 -15.07 -50.36 -0.81
#